data_AF-X0VIF0-F1
#
_entry.id   AF-X0VIF0-F1
#
_cell.length_a   1.000
_cell.length_b   1.000
_cell.length_c   1.000
_cell.angle_alpha   90.00
_cell.angle_beta   90.00
_cell.angle_gamma   90.00
#
_symmetry.space_group_name_H-M   'P 1'
#
loop_
_entity.id
_entity.type
_entity.pdbx_description
1 polymer ?
#
loop_
_entity_poly.entity_id
_entity_poly.type
_entity_poly.pdbx_seq_one_letter_code
_entity_poly.pdbx_strand_id
1 'polypeptide(L)'
;ACEHLFLAMLGLSSSAVSRVLAEAGVTEEATLSALQEIRGSHAVSDEGAESKYEALERYSRDLTELAREGKLDPVIGREKEIKRVIQVLSRRTKNNPVLIGEAGVGKTAIVEGLAQAVVAGEAPSMLHDKQIVALDLGGMIAGSKYRGEFEERLKGVMDEIRAAQGQIIVFIDELHTVVGAGAAEGAMDASNMLKPALARGELQCIGATTLDEYRENIEKDAALERRFQPVLVEEPTVEDTVRILEGLRERYEEHHGVEISDEALKA
;
A
#
# COMPACT_ATOMS: atom_id res chain seq x y z
N ALA A 1 10.87 6.56 -22.90
CA ALA A 1 11.39 6.22 -24.26
C ALA A 1 10.36 6.33 -25.40
N CYS A 2 9.10 5.92 -25.20
CA CYS A 2 8.06 5.94 -26.25
C CYS A 2 7.65 7.35 -26.73
N GLU A 3 7.74 8.36 -25.87
CA GLU A 3 7.33 9.74 -26.18
C GLU A 3 8.23 10.40 -27.24
N HIS A 4 9.54 10.15 -27.21
CA HIS A 4 10.46 10.64 -28.23
C HIS A 4 10.20 9.99 -29.59
N LEU A 5 9.81 8.72 -29.61
CA LEU A 5 9.39 8.03 -30.83
C LEU A 5 8.09 8.63 -31.38
N PHE A 6 7.13 8.92 -30.51
CA PHE A 6 5.85 9.53 -30.89
C PHE A 6 6.03 10.95 -31.45
N LEU A 7 6.86 11.80 -30.82
CA LEU A 7 7.22 13.12 -31.33
C LEU A 7 7.97 13.03 -32.67
N ALA A 8 8.88 12.07 -32.82
CA ALA A 8 9.55 11.83 -34.10
C ALA A 8 8.57 11.42 -35.21
N MET A 9 7.53 10.64 -34.89
CA MET A 9 6.48 10.26 -35.84
C MET A 9 5.63 11.45 -36.29
N LEU A 10 5.41 12.44 -35.41
CA LEU A 10 4.73 13.70 -35.73
C LEU A 10 5.59 14.65 -36.58
N GLY A 11 6.89 14.70 -36.34
CA GLY A 11 7.83 15.55 -37.09
C GLY A 11 8.12 15.09 -38.53
N LEU A 12 7.77 13.85 -38.88
CA LEU A 12 7.90 13.31 -40.24
C LEU A 12 6.72 13.79 -41.11
N SER A 13 6.83 15.03 -41.60
CA SER A 13 5.84 15.84 -42.34
C SER A 13 5.30 15.26 -43.68
N SER A 14 5.54 13.98 -43.96
CA SER A 14 5.07 13.27 -45.16
C SER A 14 4.71 11.79 -44.94
N SER A 15 4.72 11.31 -43.69
CA SER A 15 4.36 9.92 -43.37
C SER A 15 2.84 9.69 -43.42
N ALA A 16 2.39 8.45 -43.64
CA ALA A 16 0.98 8.09 -43.48
C ALA A 16 0.50 8.31 -42.03
N VAL A 17 1.39 8.11 -41.07
CA VAL A 17 1.11 8.27 -39.64
C VAL A 17 0.85 9.74 -39.28
N SER A 18 1.70 10.67 -39.73
CA SER A 18 1.51 12.10 -39.44
C SER A 18 0.20 12.65 -39.98
N ARG A 19 -0.27 12.14 -41.14
CA ARG A 19 -1.59 12.51 -41.70
C ARG A 19 -2.75 12.02 -40.86
N VAL A 20 -2.74 10.76 -40.43
CA VAL A 20 -3.79 10.20 -39.57
C VAL A 20 -3.84 10.93 -38.22
N LEU A 21 -2.68 11.24 -37.64
CA LEU A 21 -2.60 11.97 -36.38
C LEU A 21 -3.11 13.41 -36.53
N ALA A 22 -2.77 14.09 -37.63
CA ALA A 22 -3.27 15.43 -37.93
C ALA A 22 -4.79 15.46 -38.16
N GLU A 23 -5.35 14.46 -38.86
CA GLU A 23 -6.81 14.30 -39.04
C GLU A 23 -7.54 14.05 -37.72
N ALA A 24 -6.88 13.38 -36.77
CA ALA A 24 -7.37 13.18 -35.41
C ALA A 24 -7.16 14.41 -34.48
N GLY A 25 -6.63 15.52 -34.99
CA GLY A 25 -6.36 16.73 -34.21
C GLY A 25 -5.14 16.67 -33.30
N VAL A 26 -4.30 15.64 -33.45
CA VAL A 26 -3.06 15.48 -32.69
C VAL A 26 -1.94 16.26 -33.37
N THR A 27 -1.59 17.42 -32.81
CA THR A 27 -0.48 18.25 -33.28
C THR A 27 0.74 18.09 -32.39
N GLU A 28 1.93 18.39 -32.92
CA GLU A 28 3.16 18.43 -32.13
C GLU A 28 3.02 19.38 -30.92
N GLU A 29 2.42 20.55 -31.13
CA GLU A 29 2.18 21.54 -30.07
C GLU A 29 1.21 21.03 -28.99
N ALA A 30 0.09 20.41 -29.37
CA ALA A 30 -0.85 19.82 -28.42
C ALA A 30 -0.23 18.64 -27.66
N THR A 31 0.59 17.85 -28.35
CA THR A 31 1.32 16.72 -27.75
C THR A 31 2.36 17.23 -26.75
N LEU A 32 3.15 18.25 -27.11
CA LEU A 32 4.13 18.84 -26.21
C LEU A 32 3.46 19.50 -24.99
N SER A 33 2.31 20.16 -25.18
CA SER A 33 1.52 20.73 -24.09
C SER A 33 0.98 19.64 -23.15
N ALA A 34 0.41 18.56 -23.70
CA ALA A 34 -0.07 17.44 -22.91
C ALA A 34 1.09 16.73 -22.18
N LEU A 35 2.25 16.59 -22.84
CA LEU A 35 3.46 16.07 -22.21
C LEU A 35 3.94 16.99 -21.08
N GLN A 36 3.90 18.31 -21.24
CA GLN A 36 4.23 19.25 -20.17
C GLN A 36 3.24 19.22 -19.02
N GLU A 37 1.95 19.02 -19.30
CA GLU A 37 0.91 18.90 -18.28
C GLU A 37 1.04 17.59 -17.48
N ILE A 38 1.35 16.49 -18.17
CA ILE A 38 1.68 15.19 -17.55
C ILE A 38 3.01 15.27 -16.79
N ARG A 39 4.02 15.95 -17.32
CA ARG A 39 5.38 16.04 -16.75
C ARG A 39 5.55 17.12 -15.68
N GLY A 40 4.66 18.10 -15.60
CA GLY A 40 4.78 19.24 -14.68
C GLY A 40 5.99 20.15 -14.94
N SER A 41 6.09 21.24 -14.19
CA SER A 41 7.05 22.36 -14.38
C SER A 41 8.49 22.06 -13.94
N HIS A 42 9.08 20.94 -14.34
CA HIS A 42 10.48 20.64 -14.04
C HIS A 42 11.25 20.18 -15.28
N ALA A 43 12.24 20.97 -15.69
CA ALA A 43 13.15 20.64 -16.76
C ALA A 43 14.06 19.48 -16.34
N VAL A 44 14.15 18.48 -17.21
CA VAL A 44 14.95 17.26 -17.04
C VAL A 44 16.41 17.58 -17.30
N SER A 45 17.21 17.68 -16.23
CA SER A 45 18.67 17.73 -16.33
C SER A 45 19.36 16.83 -15.30
N ASP A 46 18.75 15.70 -14.94
CA ASP A 46 19.42 14.66 -14.16
C ASP A 46 18.82 13.29 -14.48
N GLU A 47 19.69 12.32 -14.81
CA GLU A 47 19.36 10.91 -15.09
C GLU A 47 18.73 10.17 -13.88
N GLY A 48 18.54 10.86 -12.75
CA GLY A 48 17.87 10.33 -11.54
C GLY A 48 16.41 10.77 -11.36
N ALA A 49 15.88 11.64 -12.22
CA ALA A 49 14.53 12.21 -12.04
C ALA A 49 13.40 11.19 -12.20
N GLU A 50 13.50 10.24 -13.14
CA GLU A 50 12.52 9.13 -13.26
C GLU A 50 12.48 8.29 -11.98
N SER A 51 13.61 8.09 -11.29
CA SER A 51 13.65 7.31 -10.03
C SER A 51 12.91 7.95 -8.85
N LYS A 52 12.54 9.24 -8.95
CA LYS A 52 11.76 9.96 -7.93
C LYS A 52 10.25 9.89 -8.15
N TYR A 53 9.78 9.50 -9.34
CA TYR A 53 8.35 9.50 -9.70
C TYR A 53 7.63 8.17 -9.45
N GLU A 54 8.35 7.14 -8.98
CA GLU A 54 7.81 5.80 -8.69
C GLU A 54 8.34 5.28 -7.34
N ALA A 55 8.57 6.16 -6.37
CA ALA A 55 9.06 5.75 -5.06
C ALA A 55 8.02 4.87 -4.36
N LEU A 56 6.73 5.20 -4.49
CA LEU A 56 5.67 4.38 -3.91
C LEU A 56 5.65 2.99 -4.53
N GLU A 57 5.69 2.86 -5.85
CA GLU A 57 5.69 1.56 -6.54
C GLU A 57 6.91 0.72 -6.14
N ARG A 58 8.09 1.35 -6.01
CA ARG A 58 9.32 0.65 -5.67
C ARG A 58 9.39 0.16 -4.23
N TYR A 59 8.80 0.91 -3.29
CA TYR A 59 8.92 0.66 -1.84
C TYR A 59 7.58 0.35 -1.18
N SER A 60 6.59 -0.07 -1.98
CA SER A 60 5.34 -0.59 -1.48
C SER A 60 4.84 -1.72 -2.36
N ARG A 61 3.85 -2.46 -1.85
CA ARG A 61 3.16 -3.52 -2.56
C ARG A 61 1.70 -3.15 -2.67
N ASP A 62 1.19 -2.99 -3.89
CA ASP A 62 -0.21 -2.69 -4.13
C ASP A 62 -1.08 -3.93 -3.90
N LEU A 63 -1.78 -3.97 -2.77
CA LEU A 63 -2.67 -5.07 -2.42
C LEU A 63 -3.95 -5.06 -3.26
N THR A 64 -4.43 -3.88 -3.67
CA THR A 64 -5.59 -3.77 -4.55
C THR A 64 -5.32 -4.29 -5.96
N GLU A 65 -4.13 -4.04 -6.51
CA GLU A 65 -3.73 -4.58 -7.80
C GLU A 65 -3.54 -6.10 -7.73
N LEU A 66 -2.84 -6.60 -6.71
CA LEU A 66 -2.70 -8.04 -6.50
C LEU A 66 -4.05 -8.75 -6.31
N ALA A 67 -5.03 -8.09 -5.69
CA ALA A 67 -6.38 -8.61 -5.57
C ALA A 67 -7.07 -8.69 -6.94
N ARG A 68 -6.95 -7.66 -7.79
CA ARG A 68 -7.49 -7.67 -9.17
C ARG A 68 -6.87 -8.78 -10.03
N GLU A 69 -5.58 -9.03 -9.84
CA GLU A 69 -4.85 -10.08 -10.54
C GLU A 69 -5.09 -11.49 -9.97
N GLY A 70 -5.84 -11.62 -8.87
CA GLY A 70 -6.09 -12.90 -8.21
C GLY A 70 -4.86 -13.50 -7.50
N LYS A 71 -3.80 -12.71 -7.31
CA LYS A 71 -2.54 -13.17 -6.70
C LYS A 71 -2.59 -13.26 -5.18
N LEU A 72 -3.53 -12.60 -4.52
CA LEU A 72 -3.72 -12.72 -3.06
C LEU A 72 -4.36 -14.05 -2.69
N ASP A 73 -3.98 -14.61 -1.54
CA ASP A 73 -4.58 -15.83 -1.00
C ASP A 73 -6.03 -15.61 -0.56
N PRO A 74 -6.90 -16.63 -0.65
CA PRO A 74 -8.25 -16.53 -0.13
C PRO A 74 -8.20 -16.30 1.38
N VAL A 75 -8.98 -15.33 1.85
CA VAL A 75 -9.05 -15.00 3.28
C VAL A 75 -10.24 -15.71 3.91
N ILE A 76 -9.97 -16.63 4.84
CA ILE A 76 -11.00 -17.46 5.50
C ILE A 76 -11.16 -17.02 6.96
N GLY A 77 -12.41 -16.81 7.39
CA GLY A 77 -12.76 -16.64 8.82
C GLY A 77 -12.38 -15.29 9.43
N ARG A 78 -12.15 -14.27 8.60
CA ARG A 78 -11.78 -12.90 9.04
C ARG A 78 -12.81 -11.83 8.67
N GLU A 79 -14.04 -12.24 8.36
CA GLU A 79 -15.09 -11.35 7.86
C GLU A 79 -15.48 -10.28 8.91
N LYS A 80 -15.43 -10.64 10.21
CA LYS A 80 -15.76 -9.71 11.30
C LYS A 80 -14.72 -8.59 11.40
N GLU A 81 -13.44 -8.95 11.35
CA GLU A 81 -12.31 -8.03 11.42
C GLU A 81 -12.26 -7.13 10.18
N ILE A 82 -12.40 -7.70 8.97
CA ILE A 82 -12.47 -6.94 7.72
C ILE A 82 -13.62 -5.93 7.78
N LYS A 83 -14.82 -6.36 8.16
CA LYS A 83 -15.98 -5.49 8.32
C LYS A 83 -15.72 -4.39 9.35
N ARG A 84 -15.02 -4.70 10.44
CA ARG A 84 -14.65 -3.71 11.46
C ARG A 84 -13.65 -2.69 10.90
N VAL A 85 -12.65 -3.12 10.16
CA VAL A 85 -11.67 -2.24 9.48
C VAL A 85 -12.38 -1.29 8.51
N ILE A 86 -13.28 -1.80 7.67
CA ILE A 86 -14.12 -1.00 6.75
C ILE A 86 -14.90 0.06 7.52
N GLN A 87 -15.56 -0.32 8.63
CA GLN A 87 -16.32 0.61 9.46
C GLN A 87 -15.45 1.72 10.03
N VAL A 88 -14.22 1.41 10.43
CA VAL A 88 -13.28 2.41 10.97
C VAL A 88 -12.81 3.36 9.87
N LEU A 89 -12.37 2.84 8.72
CA LEU A 89 -11.91 3.64 7.58
C LEU A 89 -12.98 4.61 7.06
N SER A 90 -14.25 4.26 7.22
CA SER A 90 -15.40 5.06 6.80
C SER A 90 -15.80 6.18 7.79
N ARG A 91 -15.10 6.31 8.93
CA ARG A 91 -15.40 7.35 9.93
C ARG A 91 -14.82 8.70 9.52
N ARG A 92 -15.41 9.77 10.06
CA ARG A 92 -14.87 11.15 9.94
C ARG A 92 -13.69 11.42 10.89
N THR A 93 -13.67 10.73 12.03
CA THR A 93 -12.64 10.86 13.08
C THR A 93 -12.24 9.47 13.56
N LYS A 94 -11.03 9.33 14.10
CA LYS A 94 -10.44 8.02 14.47
C LYS A 94 -10.61 6.99 13.34
N ASN A 95 -10.21 7.37 12.13
CA ASN A 95 -10.45 6.62 10.90
C ASN A 95 -9.24 5.82 10.43
N ASN A 96 -8.22 5.67 11.27
CA ASN A 96 -7.08 4.78 11.06
C ASN A 96 -7.23 3.54 11.96
N PRO A 97 -7.60 2.36 11.43
CA PRO A 97 -7.66 1.15 12.24
C PRO A 97 -6.25 0.67 12.62
N VAL A 98 -6.12 0.13 13.84
CA VAL A 98 -4.93 -0.59 14.29
C VAL A 98 -5.32 -2.01 14.65
N LEU A 99 -4.81 -2.96 13.88
CA LEU A 99 -4.92 -4.39 14.12
C LEU A 99 -4.00 -4.77 15.29
N ILE A 100 -4.59 -5.17 16.41
CA ILE A 100 -3.87 -5.53 17.63
C ILE A 100 -4.04 -7.02 17.87
N GLY A 101 -2.92 -7.73 17.88
CA GLY A 101 -2.85 -9.17 18.16
C GLY A 101 -1.41 -9.64 18.16
N GLU A 102 -1.17 -10.88 18.54
CA GLU A 102 0.18 -11.47 18.53
C GLU A 102 0.77 -11.53 17.11
N ALA A 103 2.07 -11.80 17.02
CA ALA A 103 2.70 -12.06 15.72
C ALA A 103 2.16 -13.37 15.13
N GLY A 104 1.93 -13.40 13.81
CA GLY A 104 1.47 -14.62 13.12
C GLY A 104 -0.05 -14.88 13.15
N VAL A 105 -0.85 -14.09 13.86
CA VAL A 105 -2.33 -14.29 13.91
C VAL A 105 -3.06 -13.97 12.60
N GLY A 106 -2.36 -13.53 11.54
CA GLY A 106 -2.97 -13.20 10.26
C GLY A 106 -3.44 -11.74 10.12
N LYS A 107 -2.76 -10.79 10.77
CA LYS A 107 -3.04 -9.35 10.63
C LYS A 107 -2.95 -8.89 9.17
N THR A 108 -1.92 -9.33 8.45
CA THR A 108 -1.74 -9.05 7.01
C THR A 108 -2.88 -9.62 6.16
N ALA A 109 -3.34 -10.84 6.46
CA ALA A 109 -4.45 -11.47 5.75
C ALA A 109 -5.76 -10.67 5.87
N ILE A 110 -6.01 -10.00 7.00
CA ILE A 110 -7.18 -9.10 7.14
C ILE A 110 -7.09 -7.92 6.15
N VAL A 111 -5.89 -7.38 5.92
CA VAL A 111 -5.70 -6.25 5.00
C VAL A 111 -5.78 -6.71 3.55
N GLU A 112 -5.26 -7.89 3.23
CA GLU A 112 -5.43 -8.53 1.92
C GLU A 112 -6.92 -8.81 1.63
N GLY A 113 -7.67 -9.29 2.63
CA GLY A 113 -9.11 -9.52 2.52
C GLY A 113 -9.91 -8.21 2.38
N LEU A 114 -9.46 -7.13 3.00
CA LEU A 114 -9.99 -5.79 2.74
C LEU A 114 -9.77 -5.39 1.27
N ALA A 115 -8.58 -5.61 0.71
CA ALA A 115 -8.29 -5.30 -0.69
C ALA A 115 -9.17 -6.11 -1.65
N GLN A 116 -9.37 -7.40 -1.37
CA GLN A 116 -10.33 -8.26 -2.10
C GLN A 116 -11.76 -7.69 -2.03
N ALA A 117 -12.24 -7.30 -0.84
CA ALA A 117 -13.58 -6.74 -0.67
C ALA A 117 -13.77 -5.39 -1.39
N VAL A 118 -12.73 -4.55 -1.44
CA VAL A 118 -12.74 -3.29 -2.20
C VAL A 118 -12.86 -3.57 -3.70
N VAL A 119 -12.04 -4.48 -4.23
CA VAL A 119 -12.02 -4.85 -5.65
C VAL A 119 -13.32 -5.55 -6.08
N ALA A 120 -13.89 -6.40 -5.22
CA ALA A 120 -15.16 -7.09 -5.47
C ALA A 120 -16.38 -6.15 -5.40
N GLY A 121 -16.20 -4.89 -4.96
CA GLY A 121 -17.31 -3.94 -4.81
C GLY A 121 -18.18 -4.20 -3.57
N GLU A 122 -17.68 -4.95 -2.59
CA GLU A 122 -18.41 -5.27 -1.35
C GLU A 122 -18.21 -4.19 -0.26
N ALA A 123 -17.18 -3.36 -0.40
CA ALA A 123 -16.93 -2.21 0.46
C ALA A 123 -17.89 -1.04 0.14
N PRO A 124 -18.13 -0.09 1.07
CA PRO A 124 -18.88 1.12 0.79
C PRO A 124 -18.26 1.97 -0.33
N SER A 125 -19.07 2.78 -1.01
CA SER A 125 -18.63 3.57 -2.18
C SER A 125 -17.45 4.51 -1.93
N MET A 126 -17.27 4.98 -0.69
CA MET A 126 -16.10 5.77 -0.29
C MET A 126 -14.76 5.02 -0.41
N LEU A 127 -14.78 3.69 -0.47
CA LEU A 127 -13.59 2.85 -0.56
C LEU A 127 -13.36 2.25 -1.95
N HIS A 128 -14.33 2.28 -2.88
CA HIS A 128 -14.19 1.60 -4.20
C HIS A 128 -12.99 2.10 -5.01
N ASP A 129 -12.76 3.42 -5.02
CA ASP A 129 -11.70 4.04 -5.82
C ASP A 129 -10.38 4.14 -5.06
N LYS A 130 -10.31 3.63 -3.83
CA LYS A 130 -9.10 3.72 -3.00
C LYS A 130 -8.15 2.57 -3.30
N GLN A 131 -6.88 2.91 -3.38
CA GLN A 131 -5.77 1.97 -3.49
C GLN A 131 -5.28 1.59 -2.09
N ILE A 132 -5.01 0.31 -1.86
CA ILE A 132 -4.43 -0.17 -0.59
C ILE A 132 -3.01 -0.63 -0.86
N VAL A 133 -2.04 0.03 -0.24
CA VAL A 133 -0.60 -0.23 -0.45
C VAL A 133 0.06 -0.64 0.85
N ALA A 134 0.82 -1.74 0.84
CA ALA A 134 1.63 -2.17 1.97
C ALA A 134 3.02 -1.57 1.87
N LEU A 135 3.45 -0.79 2.87
CA LEU A 135 4.75 -0.14 2.87
C LEU A 135 5.87 -1.14 3.17
N ASP A 136 6.91 -1.19 2.33
CA ASP A 136 8.08 -2.04 2.56
C ASP A 136 9.22 -1.23 3.20
N LEU A 137 9.15 -1.08 4.53
CA LEU A 137 10.19 -0.42 5.30
C LEU A 137 11.53 -1.16 5.23
N GLY A 138 11.49 -2.49 5.16
CA GLY A 138 12.69 -3.33 5.03
C GLY A 138 13.42 -3.08 3.71
N GLY A 139 12.68 -2.99 2.61
CA GLY A 139 13.19 -2.65 1.29
C GLY A 139 13.76 -1.23 1.19
N MET A 140 13.18 -0.27 1.91
CA MET A 140 13.75 1.09 1.99
C MET A 140 15.10 1.11 2.72
N ILE A 141 15.24 0.31 3.78
CA ILE A 141 16.49 0.16 4.54
C ILE A 141 17.52 -0.60 3.70
N ALA A 142 17.08 -1.65 3.00
CA ALA A 142 17.92 -2.46 2.14
C ALA A 142 18.58 -1.59 1.04
N GLY A 143 19.89 -1.72 0.92
CA GLY A 143 20.66 -0.94 -0.06
C GLY A 143 20.73 0.56 0.23
N SER A 144 20.35 1.04 1.42
CA SER A 144 20.74 2.36 1.90
C SER A 144 22.15 2.26 2.52
N LYS A 145 23.08 3.09 2.04
CA LYS A 145 24.44 3.17 2.62
C LYS A 145 24.49 4.16 3.77
N TYR A 146 23.56 5.11 3.78
CA TYR A 146 23.49 6.21 4.73
C TYR A 146 22.04 6.45 5.16
N ARG A 147 21.86 6.91 6.41
CA ARG A 147 20.52 7.23 6.97
C ARG A 147 19.72 8.21 6.11
N GLY A 148 20.39 9.22 5.55
CA GLY A 148 19.74 10.22 4.70
C GLY A 148 19.11 9.64 3.42
N GLU A 149 19.63 8.54 2.89
CA GLU A 149 19.05 7.89 1.70
C GLU A 149 17.69 7.23 2.04
N PHE A 150 17.58 6.60 3.22
CA PHE A 150 16.30 6.07 3.70
C PHE A 150 15.28 7.19 3.90
N GLU A 151 15.67 8.28 4.56
CA GLU A 151 14.80 9.43 4.76
C GLU A 151 14.35 10.05 3.43
N GLU A 152 15.24 10.14 2.43
CA GLU A 152 14.87 10.63 1.09
C GLU A 152 13.87 9.70 0.39
N ARG A 153 14.07 8.37 0.48
CA ARG A 153 13.14 7.37 -0.07
C ARG A 153 11.76 7.45 0.60
N LEU A 154 11.73 7.47 1.93
CA LEU A 154 10.49 7.61 2.69
C LEU A 154 9.80 8.94 2.37
N LYS A 155 10.59 10.01 2.17
CA LYS A 155 10.05 11.32 1.80
C LYS A 155 9.36 11.27 0.44
N GLY A 156 9.99 10.66 -0.56
CA GLY A 156 9.40 10.48 -1.90
C GLY A 156 8.06 9.74 -1.82
N VAL A 157 8.02 8.62 -1.10
CA VAL A 157 6.78 7.85 -0.89
C VAL A 157 5.70 8.69 -0.22
N MET A 158 6.05 9.44 0.83
CA MET A 158 5.10 10.30 1.54
C MET A 158 4.59 11.45 0.69
N ASP A 159 5.43 12.01 -0.19
CA ASP A 159 5.03 13.09 -1.11
C ASP A 159 4.06 12.56 -2.18
N GLU A 160 4.27 11.36 -2.71
CA GLU A 160 3.33 10.68 -3.62
C GLU A 160 1.98 10.38 -2.94
N ILE A 161 1.99 9.88 -1.70
CA ILE A 161 0.75 9.63 -0.94
C ILE A 161 -0.04 10.92 -0.70
N ARG A 162 0.65 12.02 -0.39
CA ARG A 162 0.01 13.34 -0.23
C ARG A 162 -0.57 13.84 -1.56
N ALA A 163 0.16 13.66 -2.66
CA ALA A 163 -0.29 14.05 -3.99
C ALA A 163 -1.54 13.27 -4.43
N ALA A 164 -1.71 12.03 -3.95
CA ALA A 164 -2.90 11.22 -4.18
C ALA A 164 -4.16 11.70 -3.43
N GLN A 165 -4.08 12.77 -2.62
CA GLN A 165 -5.23 13.44 -1.99
C GLN A 165 -6.21 12.49 -1.28
N GLY A 166 -5.67 11.49 -0.58
CA GLY A 166 -6.46 10.52 0.20
C GLY A 166 -7.04 9.37 -0.62
N GLN A 167 -6.66 9.19 -1.88
CA GLN A 167 -7.00 7.98 -2.66
C GLN A 167 -6.20 6.75 -2.22
N ILE A 168 -5.12 6.92 -1.46
CA ILE A 168 -4.27 5.83 -1.00
C ILE A 168 -4.49 5.57 0.49
N ILE A 169 -4.73 4.31 0.84
CA ILE A 169 -4.69 3.79 2.21
C ILE A 169 -3.39 3.01 2.36
N VAL A 170 -2.56 3.43 3.31
CA VAL A 170 -1.28 2.78 3.56
C VAL A 170 -1.43 1.73 4.65
N PHE A 171 -1.00 0.50 4.38
CA PHE A 171 -0.79 -0.51 5.39
C PHE A 171 0.66 -0.43 5.89
N ILE A 172 0.81 -0.29 7.21
CA ILE A 172 2.10 -0.27 7.89
C ILE A 172 2.12 -1.48 8.82
N ASP A 173 2.87 -2.50 8.41
CA ASP A 173 3.18 -3.59 9.32
C ASP A 173 4.14 -3.08 10.40
N GLU A 174 3.98 -3.61 11.62
CA GLU A 174 4.74 -3.17 12.80
C GLU A 174 4.69 -1.64 13.01
N LEU A 175 3.48 -1.07 13.08
CA LEU A 175 3.23 0.38 13.18
C LEU A 175 4.08 1.06 14.28
N HIS A 176 4.36 0.35 15.38
CA HIS A 176 5.17 0.84 16.48
C HIS A 176 6.60 1.23 16.05
N THR A 177 7.16 0.59 15.03
CA THR A 177 8.52 0.88 14.53
C THR A 177 8.62 2.28 13.91
N VAL A 178 7.50 2.80 13.39
CA VAL A 178 7.44 4.11 12.73
C VAL A 178 6.78 5.21 13.56
N VAL A 179 6.20 4.89 14.72
CA VAL A 179 5.62 5.89 15.63
C VAL A 179 6.27 5.92 17.01
N GLY A 180 7.00 4.86 17.37
CA GLY A 180 7.70 4.71 18.64
C GLY A 180 8.92 5.61 18.75
N ALA A 181 9.05 6.30 19.88
CA ALA A 181 10.15 7.20 20.13
C ALA A 181 11.37 6.43 20.68
N GLY A 182 12.42 6.28 19.86
CA GLY A 182 13.81 6.28 20.33
C GLY A 182 14.32 5.11 21.20
N ALA A 183 13.71 3.92 21.18
CA ALA A 183 14.12 2.82 22.07
C ALA A 183 14.86 1.63 21.41
N ALA A 184 14.96 1.57 20.08
CA ALA A 184 15.74 0.52 19.40
C ALA A 184 17.07 1.07 18.88
N GLU A 185 18.19 0.59 19.45
CA GLU A 185 19.53 0.73 18.88
C GLU A 185 19.55 0.13 17.46
N GLY A 186 19.21 0.95 16.44
CA GLY A 186 19.30 0.55 15.03
C GLY A 186 18.13 0.99 14.14
N ALA A 187 16.99 1.41 14.69
CA ALA A 187 15.84 1.80 13.87
C ALA A 187 15.88 3.29 13.51
N MET A 188 15.81 3.55 12.21
CA MET A 188 15.84 4.86 11.58
C MET A 188 14.62 5.69 11.97
N ASP A 189 14.79 7.00 12.13
CA ASP A 189 13.78 7.89 12.71
C ASP A 189 12.68 8.29 11.71
N ALA A 190 12.01 7.29 11.14
CA ALA A 190 10.79 7.46 10.34
C ALA A 190 9.70 8.16 11.15
N SER A 191 9.78 8.10 12.49
CA SER A 191 8.84 8.72 13.42
C SER A 191 8.74 10.22 13.26
N ASN A 192 9.85 10.91 12.99
CA ASN A 192 9.85 12.35 12.72
C ASN A 192 9.05 12.75 11.47
N MET A 193 8.89 11.83 10.51
CA MET A 193 8.18 12.10 9.26
C MET A 193 6.73 11.60 9.29
N LEU A 194 6.51 10.39 9.80
CA LEU A 194 5.21 9.73 9.79
C LEU A 194 4.29 10.24 10.91
N LYS A 195 4.81 10.43 12.12
CA LYS A 195 4.02 10.88 13.28
C LYS A 195 3.31 12.21 13.03
N PRO A 196 3.96 13.26 12.46
CA PRO A 196 3.26 14.51 12.15
C PRO A 196 2.20 14.34 11.05
N ALA A 197 2.47 13.55 10.01
CA ALA A 197 1.50 13.30 8.93
C ALA A 197 0.23 12.59 9.44
N LEU A 198 0.42 11.56 10.29
CA LEU A 198 -0.66 10.85 10.96
C LEU A 198 -1.45 11.77 11.90
N ALA A 199 -0.75 12.54 12.74
CA ALA A 199 -1.39 13.47 13.66
C ALA A 199 -2.20 14.56 12.95
N ARG A 200 -1.71 15.08 11.80
CA ARG A 200 -2.44 16.05 10.98
C ARG A 200 -3.59 15.42 10.19
N GLY A 201 -3.56 14.11 9.98
CA GLY A 201 -4.56 13.39 9.18
C GLY A 201 -4.31 13.53 7.67
N GLU A 202 -3.07 13.82 7.29
CA GLU A 202 -2.62 13.84 5.88
C GLU A 202 -2.43 12.43 5.33
N LEU A 203 -2.27 11.44 6.22
CA LEU A 203 -2.07 10.04 5.91
C LEU A 203 -3.23 9.23 6.51
N GLN A 204 -3.98 8.53 5.65
CA GLN A 204 -4.91 7.49 6.06
C GLN A 204 -4.18 6.14 6.02
N CYS A 205 -4.23 5.39 7.11
CA CYS A 205 -3.50 4.14 7.21
C CYS A 205 -4.22 3.06 8.03
N ILE A 206 -3.78 1.82 7.83
CA ILE A 206 -4.07 0.65 8.63
C ILE A 206 -2.74 0.25 9.29
N GLY A 207 -2.69 0.18 10.61
CA GLY A 207 -1.51 -0.29 11.33
C GLY A 207 -1.68 -1.72 11.84
N ALA A 208 -0.59 -2.47 11.97
CA ALA A 208 -0.55 -3.71 12.73
C ALA A 208 0.50 -3.61 13.85
N THR A 209 0.18 -4.12 15.04
CA THR A 209 1.09 -4.08 16.21
C THR A 209 0.65 -5.12 17.25
N THR A 210 1.44 -5.32 18.29
CA THR A 210 1.05 -6.09 19.48
C THR A 210 0.34 -5.21 20.52
N LEU A 211 -0.30 -5.84 21.51
CA LEU A 211 -1.03 -5.10 22.53
C LEU A 211 -0.12 -4.20 23.37
N ASP A 212 1.07 -4.69 23.72
CA ASP A 212 2.02 -3.96 24.56
C ASP A 212 2.60 -2.76 23.81
N GLU A 213 3.01 -2.97 22.55
CA GLU A 213 3.48 -1.88 21.68
C GLU A 213 2.43 -0.80 21.46
N TYR A 214 1.16 -1.18 21.27
CA TYR A 214 0.06 -0.23 21.12
C TYR A 214 -0.10 0.64 22.37
N ARG A 215 -0.08 0.02 23.55
CA ARG A 215 -0.18 0.72 24.85
C ARG A 215 0.99 1.65 25.07
N GLU A 216 2.19 1.24 24.70
CA GLU A 216 3.41 2.02 24.91
C GLU A 216 3.56 3.19 23.95
N ASN A 217 3.25 2.98 22.67
CA ASN A 217 3.62 3.91 21.60
C ASN A 217 2.45 4.71 21.00
N ILE A 218 1.22 4.20 21.10
CA ILE A 218 0.04 4.81 20.44
C ILE A 218 -0.96 5.33 21.46
N GLU A 219 -1.35 4.51 22.45
CA GLU A 219 -2.39 4.88 23.43
C GLU A 219 -1.95 6.02 24.35
N LYS A 220 -0.66 6.05 24.72
CA LYS A 220 -0.09 7.11 25.56
C LYS A 220 0.10 8.44 24.82
N ASP A 221 0.09 8.44 23.49
CA ASP A 221 0.31 9.65 22.69
C ASP A 221 -1.02 10.29 22.28
N ALA A 222 -1.36 11.43 22.89
CA ALA A 222 -2.62 12.13 22.64
C ALA A 222 -2.82 12.57 21.16
N ALA A 223 -1.74 12.77 20.40
CA ALA A 223 -1.84 13.15 18.99
C ALA A 223 -2.19 11.96 18.09
N LEU A 224 -1.75 10.75 18.44
CA LEU A 224 -2.04 9.51 17.73
C LEU A 224 -3.36 8.87 18.22
N GLU A 225 -3.63 8.87 19.52
CA GLU A 225 -4.85 8.29 20.13
C GLU A 225 -6.14 8.88 19.51
N ARG A 226 -6.14 10.17 19.13
CA ARG A 226 -7.27 10.83 18.46
C ARG A 226 -7.44 10.46 16.98
N ARG A 227 -6.50 9.72 16.39
CA ARG A 227 -6.48 9.31 14.98
C ARG A 227 -6.69 7.82 14.79
N PHE A 228 -6.25 7.02 15.75
CA PHE A 228 -6.32 5.58 15.68
C PHE A 228 -7.53 5.00 16.40
N GLN A 229 -8.00 3.87 15.90
CA GLN A 229 -9.04 3.05 16.52
C GLN A 229 -8.55 1.60 16.61
N PRO A 230 -8.46 1.02 17.81
CA PRO A 230 -8.04 -0.37 17.96
C PRO A 230 -9.09 -1.33 17.40
N VAL A 231 -8.60 -2.39 16.77
CA VAL A 231 -9.32 -3.56 16.27
C VAL A 231 -8.57 -4.79 16.78
N LEU A 232 -9.16 -5.50 17.74
CA LEU A 232 -8.56 -6.71 18.30
C LEU A 232 -8.65 -7.85 17.28
N VAL A 233 -7.54 -8.56 17.11
CA VAL A 233 -7.42 -9.74 16.25
C VAL A 233 -7.01 -10.91 17.13
N GLU A 234 -7.93 -11.86 17.26
CA GLU A 234 -7.72 -13.06 18.05
C GLU A 234 -7.10 -14.17 17.19
N GLU A 235 -6.38 -15.06 17.86
CA GLU A 235 -5.90 -16.30 17.26
C GLU A 235 -7.09 -17.12 16.74
N PRO A 236 -6.97 -17.74 15.55
CA PRO A 236 -8.00 -18.63 15.06
C PRO A 236 -8.17 -19.81 16.00
N THR A 237 -9.40 -20.32 16.14
CA THR A 237 -9.61 -21.59 16.84
C THR A 237 -8.99 -22.74 16.04
N VAL A 238 -8.84 -23.92 16.65
CA VAL A 238 -8.37 -25.12 15.93
C VAL A 238 -9.28 -25.42 14.74
N GLU A 239 -10.60 -25.31 14.91
CA GLU A 239 -11.57 -25.51 13.82
C GLU A 239 -11.42 -24.46 12.72
N ASP A 240 -11.19 -23.19 13.07
CA ASP A 240 -10.93 -22.13 12.09
C ASP A 240 -9.63 -22.38 11.34
N THR A 241 -8.60 -22.86 12.04
CA THR A 241 -7.28 -23.16 11.46
C THR A 241 -7.38 -24.27 10.43
N VAL A 242 -8.11 -25.34 10.75
CA VAL A 242 -8.38 -26.42 9.77
C VAL A 242 -9.11 -25.87 8.54
N ARG A 243 -10.13 -25.01 8.72
CA ARG A 243 -10.83 -24.39 7.59
C ARG A 243 -9.94 -23.46 6.75
N ILE A 244 -9.03 -22.74 7.38
CA ILE A 244 -8.02 -21.92 6.70
C ILE A 244 -7.12 -22.82 5.85
N LEU A 245 -6.60 -23.90 6.43
CA LEU A 245 -5.75 -24.85 5.72
C LEU A 245 -6.48 -25.54 4.56
N GLU A 246 -7.75 -25.93 4.74
CA GLU A 246 -8.60 -26.48 3.69
C GLU A 246 -8.77 -25.50 2.53
N GLY A 247 -8.96 -24.20 2.81
CA GLY A 247 -9.09 -23.16 1.79
C GLY A 247 -7.79 -22.84 1.04
N LEU A 248 -6.63 -23.07 1.68
CA LEU A 248 -5.31 -22.86 1.06
C LEU A 248 -4.80 -24.10 0.33
N ARG A 249 -5.39 -25.27 0.58
CA ARG A 249 -4.94 -26.58 0.07
C ARG A 249 -4.67 -26.56 -1.43
N GLU A 250 -5.62 -26.14 -2.25
CA GLU A 250 -5.51 -26.18 -3.72
C GLU A 250 -4.28 -25.40 -4.22
N ARG A 251 -4.01 -24.22 -3.63
CA ARG A 251 -2.84 -23.40 -3.97
C ARG A 251 -1.53 -24.07 -3.58
N TYR A 252 -1.47 -24.73 -2.41
CA TYR A 252 -0.27 -25.45 -1.98
C TYR A 252 -0.03 -26.72 -2.80
N GLU A 253 -1.09 -27.46 -3.14
CA GLU A 253 -1.02 -28.64 -4.00
C GLU A 253 -0.52 -28.27 -5.40
N GLU A 254 -1.02 -27.18 -5.99
CA GLU A 254 -0.55 -26.65 -7.28
C GLU A 254 0.91 -26.18 -7.20
N HIS A 255 1.26 -25.41 -6.16
CA HIS A 255 2.60 -24.86 -6.01
C HIS A 255 3.68 -25.93 -5.81
N HIS A 256 3.38 -26.98 -5.05
CA HIS A 256 4.34 -28.03 -4.74
C HIS A 256 4.20 -29.30 -5.60
N GLY A 257 3.13 -29.43 -6.38
CA GLY A 257 2.86 -30.61 -7.20
C GLY A 257 2.59 -31.87 -6.38
N VAL A 258 1.90 -31.72 -5.24
CA VAL A 258 1.57 -32.81 -4.31
C VAL A 258 0.08 -32.83 -4.02
N GLU A 259 -0.44 -33.95 -3.52
CA GLU A 259 -1.79 -34.03 -2.93
C GLU A 259 -1.66 -34.05 -1.40
N ILE A 260 -2.45 -33.23 -0.71
CA ILE A 260 -2.43 -33.06 0.75
C ILE A 260 -3.69 -33.70 1.32
N SER A 261 -3.58 -34.83 2.02
CA SER A 261 -4.75 -35.52 2.59
C SER A 261 -5.46 -34.71 3.70
N ASP A 262 -6.76 -34.98 3.92
CA ASP A 262 -7.55 -34.38 5.01
C ASP A 262 -6.98 -34.73 6.40
N GLU A 263 -6.36 -35.90 6.54
CA GLU A 263 -5.69 -36.31 7.78
C GLU A 263 -4.46 -35.45 8.04
N ALA A 264 -3.69 -35.11 6.99
CA ALA A 264 -2.52 -34.26 7.11
C ALA A 264 -2.86 -32.81 7.50
N LEU A 265 -4.04 -32.31 7.14
CA LEU A 265 -4.49 -30.97 7.55
C LEU A 265 -4.95 -30.90 9.02
N LYS A 266 -5.32 -32.04 9.61
CA LYS A 266 -5.84 -32.16 10.98
C LYS A 266 -4.80 -32.64 11.99
N ALA A 267 -3.67 -33.15 11.50
CA ALA A 267 -2.56 -33.67 12.30
C ALA A 267 -1.77 -32.55 12.96
#